data_AF-A0A8S4EC28-F1
#
_entry.id   AF-A0A8S4EC28-F1
#
_cell.length_a   1.000
_cell.length_b   1.000
_cell.length_c   1.000
_cell.angle_alpha   90.00
_cell.angle_beta   90.00
_cell.angle_gamma   90.00
#
_symmetry.space_group_name_H-M   'P 1'
#
loop_
_entity.id
_entity.type
_entity.pdbx_description
1 polymer ?
#
loop_
_entity_poly.entity_id
_entity_poly.type
_entity_poly.pdbx_seq_one_letter_code
_entity_poly.pdbx_strand_id
1 'polypeptide(L)'
;MKRIYLPAYLRSQRAHDAPSAVRRVALARMWGRAARALRRAALLLPLALSALALLLLTRGPPAPPPTPAAVAMQLQGIPAVSEPHFQDSNDIEVPATEDEVSSRPWYMVGGRARPTAHDPDAKMFPEDAPGEDRIIDQLMYTLPEDEDVPVKTILLANGFSPWGVRGGRREFIKNKCPVDRCSLTATRTDHADAILFKDHHTALNVKRDIKQLWILYYLECPYHTPPLGLTAYDVFNYTATYRRDSDIVAPYERWVYHNPKITEKVLDRNYAANKTKKVAWFVSNCHASNRRLQYARKLSKHIQVDIYGACGAHHCPKSDPNCLEMLDREYKFYLAFENSNCRDYVTEKFFVNGLKHSVLPIVMGARPSEYAAVAPPNSYIHVEEFASPKELAAYLHRLDQDDTLYNSYFKWKDTGEFINTYFFCRVCAMVHASERRLRRAHYTDVQAWWREAACTRQDWRAEGKPPADNDYRVRD
;
A
#
# COMPACT_ATOMS: atom_id res chain seq x y z
N MET A 1 57.82 -2.37 -72.92
CA MET A 1 58.71 -1.55 -72.07
C MET A 1 58.15 -1.49 -70.65
N LYS A 2 58.92 -1.99 -69.67
CA LYS A 2 58.93 -1.72 -68.21
C LYS A 2 57.67 -1.94 -67.32
N ARG A 3 57.97 -2.63 -66.19
CA ARG A 3 57.28 -2.81 -64.87
C ARG A 3 56.16 -3.87 -64.84
N ILE A 4 56.32 -5.12 -64.34
CA ILE A 4 56.85 -5.71 -63.07
C ILE A 4 56.03 -5.22 -61.84
N TYR A 5 55.45 -5.98 -60.89
CA TYR A 5 55.67 -7.28 -60.18
C TYR A 5 54.29 -7.89 -59.78
N LEU A 6 53.94 -9.18 -59.94
CA LEU A 6 54.38 -10.49 -59.35
C LEU A 6 53.57 -10.94 -58.10
N PRO A 7 52.94 -12.13 -58.09
CA PRO A 7 52.35 -12.76 -56.90
C PRO A 7 53.18 -13.95 -56.34
N ALA A 8 52.89 -14.26 -55.07
CA ALA A 8 53.09 -15.52 -54.33
C ALA A 8 54.50 -16.12 -54.13
N TYR A 9 54.87 -16.42 -52.87
CA TYR A 9 55.44 -17.73 -52.52
C TYR A 9 55.35 -18.07 -51.01
N LEU A 10 55.24 -19.39 -50.79
CA LEU A 10 55.02 -20.24 -49.62
C LEU A 10 56.02 -20.15 -48.45
N ARG A 11 55.60 -20.62 -47.26
CA ARG A 11 56.37 -21.62 -46.49
C ARG A 11 55.55 -22.38 -45.43
N SER A 12 55.79 -23.69 -45.36
CA SER A 12 55.32 -24.64 -44.34
C SER A 12 56.31 -24.73 -43.17
N GLN A 13 55.83 -25.09 -41.97
CA GLN A 13 56.18 -26.32 -41.24
C GLN A 13 55.83 -26.29 -39.73
N ARG A 14 55.45 -27.49 -39.24
CA ARG A 14 55.54 -28.09 -37.89
C ARG A 14 54.38 -27.94 -36.89
N ALA A 15 53.76 -29.11 -36.66
CA ALA A 15 53.06 -29.52 -35.46
C ALA A 15 54.02 -30.18 -34.47
N HIS A 16 53.82 -29.97 -33.16
CA HIS A 16 53.82 -31.00 -32.10
C HIS A 16 53.34 -30.39 -30.77
N ASP A 17 52.56 -31.18 -30.02
CA ASP A 17 52.17 -31.09 -28.59
C ASP A 17 50.98 -30.22 -28.13
N ALA A 18 49.84 -30.88 -27.85
CA ALA A 18 49.04 -30.65 -26.63
C ALA A 18 47.82 -31.63 -26.49
N PRO A 19 47.77 -32.48 -25.45
CA PRO A 19 46.51 -32.94 -24.88
C PRO A 19 46.47 -32.66 -23.36
N SER A 20 46.25 -31.40 -22.95
CA SER A 20 46.19 -31.06 -21.51
C SER A 20 44.97 -30.22 -21.08
N ALA A 21 44.27 -29.56 -22.00
CA ALA A 21 43.17 -28.66 -21.65
C ALA A 21 41.83 -29.39 -21.44
N VAL A 22 41.50 -30.39 -22.26
CA VAL A 22 40.16 -31.04 -22.23
C VAL A 22 39.98 -31.93 -20.99
N ARG A 23 41.03 -32.63 -20.53
CA ARG A 23 40.98 -33.46 -19.31
C ARG A 23 40.84 -32.63 -18.03
N ARG A 24 41.39 -31.41 -17.97
CA ARG A 24 41.30 -30.54 -16.79
C ARG A 24 39.90 -29.97 -16.58
N VAL A 25 39.19 -29.64 -17.66
CA VAL A 25 37.81 -29.12 -17.58
C VAL A 25 36.81 -30.20 -17.17
N ALA A 26 37.01 -31.45 -17.62
CA ALA A 26 36.16 -32.58 -17.24
C ALA A 26 36.30 -32.93 -15.75
N LEU A 27 37.54 -32.96 -15.22
CA LEU A 27 37.77 -33.18 -13.79
C LEU A 27 37.12 -32.07 -12.94
N ALA A 28 37.35 -30.79 -13.27
CA ALA A 28 36.81 -29.67 -12.50
C ALA A 28 35.26 -29.70 -12.42
N ARG A 29 34.57 -30.14 -13.48
CA ARG A 29 33.12 -30.32 -13.48
C ARG A 29 32.65 -31.48 -12.61
N MET A 30 33.40 -32.59 -12.55
CA MET A 30 33.10 -33.71 -11.65
C MET A 30 33.26 -33.33 -10.17
N TRP A 31 34.38 -32.71 -9.81
CA TRP A 31 34.62 -32.24 -8.43
C TRP A 31 33.59 -31.20 -7.99
N GLY A 32 33.18 -30.29 -8.89
CA GLY A 32 32.12 -29.33 -8.61
C GLY A 32 30.72 -29.94 -8.47
N ARG A 33 30.44 -31.11 -9.05
CA ARG A 33 29.18 -31.84 -8.83
C ARG A 33 29.21 -32.62 -7.51
N ALA A 34 30.33 -33.27 -7.19
CA ALA A 34 30.54 -33.96 -5.91
C ALA A 34 30.46 -33.01 -4.71
N ALA A 35 31.09 -31.83 -4.79
CA ALA A 35 31.03 -30.82 -3.73
C ALA A 35 29.62 -30.25 -3.50
N ARG A 36 28.80 -30.13 -4.57
CA ARG A 36 27.39 -29.71 -4.45
C ARG A 36 26.50 -30.80 -3.86
N ALA A 37 26.77 -32.07 -4.18
CA ALA A 37 26.06 -33.20 -3.58
C ALA A 37 26.37 -33.33 -2.07
N LEU A 38 27.65 -33.18 -1.68
CA LEU A 38 28.08 -33.19 -0.27
C LEU A 38 27.50 -32.03 0.53
N ARG A 39 27.44 -30.81 -0.03
CA ARG A 39 26.77 -29.67 0.64
C ARG A 39 25.27 -29.87 0.82
N ARG A 40 24.59 -30.48 -0.16
CA ARG A 40 23.16 -30.81 -0.04
C ARG A 40 22.91 -31.89 1.01
N ALA A 41 23.76 -32.92 1.07
CA ALA A 41 23.67 -33.95 2.10
C ALA A 41 23.91 -33.37 3.52
N ALA A 42 24.90 -32.48 3.67
CA ALA A 42 25.18 -31.82 4.95
C ALA A 42 24.06 -30.88 5.44
N LEU A 43 23.27 -30.30 4.53
CA LEU A 43 22.10 -29.47 4.86
C LEU A 43 20.84 -30.29 5.21
N LEU A 44 20.73 -31.52 4.72
CA LEU A 44 19.55 -32.37 4.96
C LEU A 44 19.69 -33.27 6.21
N LEU A 45 20.91 -33.55 6.65
CA LEU A 45 21.18 -34.35 7.85
C LEU A 45 20.58 -33.78 9.15
N PRO A 46 20.66 -32.46 9.43
CA PRO A 46 20.07 -31.87 10.64
C PRO A 46 18.54 -31.94 10.62
N LEU A 47 17.92 -31.73 9.45
CA LEU A 47 16.47 -31.80 9.28
C LEU A 47 15.93 -33.22 9.48
N ALA A 48 16.65 -34.23 8.99
CA ALA A 48 16.30 -35.63 9.20
C ALA A 48 16.42 -36.05 10.68
N LEU A 49 17.46 -35.57 11.37
CA LEU A 49 17.64 -35.82 12.81
C LEU A 49 16.57 -35.11 13.67
N SER A 50 16.16 -33.89 13.30
CA SER A 50 15.06 -33.18 13.98
C SER A 50 13.71 -33.85 13.78
N ALA A 51 13.42 -34.36 12.57
CA ALA A 51 12.19 -35.09 12.29
C ALA A 51 12.12 -36.42 13.07
N LEU A 52 13.25 -37.11 13.23
CA LEU A 52 13.33 -38.35 14.01
C LEU A 52 13.13 -38.09 15.52
N ALA A 53 13.64 -36.97 16.04
CA ALA A 53 13.43 -36.57 17.44
C ALA A 53 11.96 -36.21 17.75
N LEU A 54 11.24 -35.62 16.79
CA LEU A 54 9.81 -35.30 16.90
C LEU A 54 8.91 -36.54 16.88
N LEU A 55 9.34 -37.63 16.23
CA LEU A 55 8.62 -38.91 16.19
C LEU A 55 8.80 -39.74 17.48
N LEU A 56 9.82 -39.45 18.28
CA LEU A 56 10.14 -40.16 19.53
C LEU A 56 9.56 -39.50 20.79
N LEU A 57 8.92 -38.33 20.66
CA LEU A 57 8.25 -37.66 21.77
C LEU A 57 6.85 -38.25 21.99
N THR A 58 6.72 -39.08 23.01
CA THR A 58 5.42 -39.57 23.49
C THR A 58 4.61 -38.40 24.06
N ARG A 59 3.46 -38.10 23.44
CA ARG A 59 2.52 -37.09 23.92
C ARG A 59 1.80 -37.61 25.18
N GLY A 60 2.04 -36.98 26.32
CA GLY A 60 1.26 -37.20 27.54
C GLY A 60 -0.20 -36.74 27.37
N PRO A 61 -1.13 -37.25 28.21
CA PRO A 61 -2.56 -36.97 28.06
C PRO A 61 -2.91 -35.52 28.39
N PRO A 62 -3.96 -34.96 27.75
CA PRO A 62 -4.38 -33.58 27.97
C PRO A 62 -5.05 -33.40 29.34
N ALA A 63 -4.74 -32.29 30.01
CA ALA A 63 -5.37 -31.90 31.27
C ALA A 63 -6.84 -31.49 31.10
N PRO A 64 -7.73 -31.77 32.08
CA PRO A 64 -9.14 -31.42 32.01
C PRO A 64 -9.38 -29.91 32.27
N PRO A 65 -10.47 -29.35 31.73
CA PRO A 65 -10.81 -27.93 31.89
C PRO A 65 -11.39 -27.62 33.29
N PRO A 66 -11.24 -26.37 33.78
CA PRO A 66 -11.75 -25.98 35.09
C PRO A 66 -13.27 -25.74 35.06
N THR A 67 -13.94 -26.16 36.12
CA THR A 67 -15.37 -25.95 36.40
C THR A 67 -15.64 -24.54 36.97
N PRO A 68 -16.79 -23.91 36.65
CA PRO A 68 -17.18 -22.63 37.23
C PRO A 68 -17.84 -22.82 38.60
N ALA A 69 -17.32 -22.14 39.63
CA ALA A 69 -17.95 -22.06 40.94
C ALA A 69 -19.08 -21.02 40.93
N ALA A 70 -20.28 -21.45 41.31
CA ALA A 70 -21.41 -20.58 41.61
C ALA A 70 -21.24 -19.96 43.01
N VAL A 71 -21.48 -18.66 43.13
CA VAL A 71 -21.78 -18.00 44.41
C VAL A 71 -23.00 -17.13 44.22
N ALA A 72 -24.07 -17.47 44.93
CA ALA A 72 -25.26 -16.67 45.11
C ALA A 72 -25.29 -16.16 46.56
N MET A 73 -25.56 -14.88 46.77
CA MET A 73 -26.19 -14.28 47.98
C MET A 73 -26.47 -12.80 47.67
N GLN A 74 -27.72 -12.42 47.43
CA GLN A 74 -28.66 -11.80 48.39
C GLN A 74 -28.28 -10.37 48.81
N LEU A 75 -29.03 -9.39 48.31
CA LEU A 75 -29.08 -8.01 48.80
C LEU A 75 -30.53 -7.67 49.18
N GLN A 76 -30.72 -7.30 50.45
CA GLN A 76 -31.96 -6.77 51.02
C GLN A 76 -31.81 -5.26 51.30
N GLY A 77 -32.67 -4.45 50.67
CA GLY A 77 -33.49 -3.36 51.24
C GLY A 77 -32.96 -2.13 52.02
N ILE A 78 -33.19 -0.94 51.38
CA ILE A 78 -33.84 0.31 51.88
C ILE A 78 -32.98 1.38 52.66
N PRO A 79 -33.21 2.74 52.61
CA PRO A 79 -33.97 3.63 51.69
C PRO A 79 -33.18 4.84 51.10
N ALA A 80 -33.89 5.62 50.27
CA ALA A 80 -33.52 6.82 49.51
C ALA A 80 -33.08 8.07 50.30
N VAL A 81 -32.22 8.86 49.67
CA VAL A 81 -32.05 10.31 49.89
C VAL A 81 -32.02 11.01 48.52
N SER A 82 -32.78 12.09 48.43
CA SER A 82 -33.14 12.89 47.26
C SER A 82 -31.98 13.60 46.54
N GLU A 83 -32.08 13.67 45.21
CA GLU A 83 -31.20 14.40 44.28
C GLU A 83 -31.14 15.92 44.50
N PRO A 84 -30.20 16.59 43.82
CA PRO A 84 -30.65 17.37 42.66
C PRO A 84 -29.86 17.11 41.37
N HIS A 85 -30.61 16.76 40.33
CA HIS A 85 -30.40 16.90 38.89
C HIS A 85 -29.04 17.44 38.39
N PHE A 86 -28.26 16.53 37.82
CA PHE A 86 -27.39 16.81 36.68
C PHE A 86 -27.80 15.84 35.56
N GLN A 87 -28.23 16.37 34.41
CA GLN A 87 -28.54 15.54 33.24
C GLN A 87 -27.24 14.99 32.67
N ASP A 88 -26.86 13.79 33.08
CA ASP A 88 -25.90 12.95 32.36
C ASP A 88 -26.64 12.26 31.20
N SER A 89 -26.37 12.71 29.98
CA SER A 89 -26.56 11.89 28.78
C SER A 89 -25.48 10.81 28.76
N ASN A 90 -25.68 9.76 29.57
CA ASN A 90 -24.95 8.51 29.44
C ASN A 90 -25.52 7.76 28.23
N ASP A 91 -25.04 8.10 27.04
CA ASP A 91 -25.12 7.21 25.88
C ASP A 91 -24.19 6.02 26.16
N ILE A 92 -24.75 5.01 26.84
CA ILE A 92 -24.11 3.71 27.01
C ILE A 92 -23.88 3.15 25.60
N GLU A 93 -22.62 3.00 25.23
CA GLU A 93 -22.16 2.47 23.95
C GLU A 93 -22.64 1.02 23.80
N VAL A 94 -23.76 0.83 23.09
CA VAL A 94 -24.26 -0.50 22.74
C VAL A 94 -23.44 -1.00 21.54
N PRO A 95 -22.78 -2.17 21.62
CA PRO A 95 -22.13 -2.77 20.47
C PRO A 95 -23.11 -2.86 19.30
N ALA A 96 -22.65 -2.52 18.08
CA ALA A 96 -23.49 -2.58 16.89
C ALA A 96 -24.20 -3.93 16.80
N THR A 97 -25.52 -3.91 16.63
CA THR A 97 -26.31 -5.14 16.54
C THR A 97 -25.93 -5.92 15.27
N GLU A 98 -26.18 -7.23 15.24
CA GLU A 98 -25.95 -8.04 14.04
C GLU A 98 -26.68 -7.46 12.81
N ASP A 99 -27.89 -6.93 13.03
CA ASP A 99 -28.67 -6.25 12.00
C ASP A 99 -27.97 -5.00 11.48
N GLU A 100 -27.42 -4.16 12.37
CA GLU A 100 -26.67 -2.96 12.01
C GLU A 100 -25.42 -3.29 11.20
N VAL A 101 -24.61 -4.25 11.65
CA VAL A 101 -23.40 -4.70 10.92
C VAL A 101 -23.78 -5.22 9.54
N SER A 102 -24.86 -6.00 9.45
CA SER A 102 -25.28 -6.59 8.19
C SER A 102 -25.89 -5.59 7.19
N SER A 103 -26.42 -4.46 7.69
CA SER A 103 -26.91 -3.36 6.87
C SER A 103 -25.81 -2.55 6.19
N ARG A 104 -24.54 -2.73 6.61
CA ARG A 104 -23.38 -2.06 6.00
C ARG A 104 -23.14 -2.52 4.56
N PRO A 105 -22.50 -1.69 3.71
CA PRO A 105 -22.11 -2.05 2.35
C PRO A 105 -21.30 -3.35 2.27
N TRP A 106 -21.48 -4.09 1.17
CA TRP A 106 -20.91 -5.43 0.95
C TRP A 106 -19.38 -5.53 1.02
N TYR A 107 -18.67 -4.42 0.86
CA TYR A 107 -17.21 -4.34 0.92
C TYR A 107 -16.69 -4.12 2.35
N MET A 108 -17.58 -3.90 3.31
CA MET A 108 -17.28 -3.75 4.74
C MET A 108 -17.35 -5.11 5.45
N VAL A 109 -16.63 -5.27 6.56
CA VAL A 109 -16.62 -6.51 7.34
C VAL A 109 -18.03 -6.80 7.87
N GLY A 110 -18.58 -7.96 7.50
CA GLY A 110 -19.93 -8.39 7.88
C GLY A 110 -21.07 -7.72 7.08
N GLY A 111 -20.77 -6.71 6.27
CA GLY A 111 -21.77 -6.00 5.47
C GLY A 111 -22.40 -6.86 4.38
N ARG A 112 -23.72 -6.71 4.17
CA ARG A 112 -24.49 -7.45 3.16
C ARG A 112 -25.19 -6.53 2.15
N ALA A 113 -25.24 -5.22 2.38
CA ALA A 113 -25.93 -4.29 1.49
C ALA A 113 -25.21 -4.18 0.14
N ARG A 114 -25.93 -4.52 -0.93
CA ARG A 114 -25.44 -4.48 -2.31
C ARG A 114 -26.15 -3.38 -3.09
N PRO A 115 -25.55 -2.87 -4.17
CA PRO A 115 -26.28 -2.01 -5.10
C PRO A 115 -27.43 -2.79 -5.74
N THR A 116 -28.62 -2.19 -5.76
CA THR A 116 -29.87 -2.83 -6.22
C THR A 116 -30.38 -2.27 -7.55
N ALA A 117 -29.92 -1.10 -7.96
CA ALA A 117 -30.34 -0.47 -9.20
C ALA A 117 -29.11 0.02 -9.97
N HIS A 118 -29.12 -0.21 -11.29
CA HIS A 118 -28.15 0.41 -12.18
C HIS A 118 -28.39 1.92 -12.23
N ASP A 119 -27.35 2.70 -11.95
CA ASP A 119 -27.33 4.14 -12.10
C ASP A 119 -26.43 4.51 -13.30
N PRO A 120 -27.00 5.01 -14.41
CA PRO A 120 -26.23 5.42 -15.59
C PRO A 120 -25.36 6.66 -15.33
N ASP A 121 -25.70 7.47 -14.33
CA ASP A 121 -25.03 8.72 -13.96
C ASP A 121 -24.09 8.56 -12.75
N ALA A 122 -23.82 7.31 -12.35
CA ALA A 122 -22.88 7.01 -11.27
C ALA A 122 -21.52 7.67 -11.51
N LYS A 123 -20.91 8.16 -10.42
CA LYS A 123 -19.63 8.90 -10.41
C LYS A 123 -18.43 7.96 -10.63
N MET A 124 -18.29 7.45 -11.84
CA MET A 124 -17.31 6.43 -12.18
C MET A 124 -15.96 7.01 -12.58
N PHE A 125 -15.94 8.16 -13.26
CA PHE A 125 -14.75 8.71 -13.91
C PHE A 125 -14.28 10.02 -13.27
N PRO A 126 -13.01 10.42 -13.46
CA PRO A 126 -12.46 11.65 -12.87
C PRO A 126 -13.28 12.90 -13.14
N GLU A 127 -13.87 13.03 -14.33
CA GLU A 127 -14.74 14.15 -14.71
C GLU A 127 -16.06 14.21 -13.94
N ASP A 128 -16.55 13.08 -13.39
CA ASP A 128 -17.80 13.03 -12.64
C ASP A 128 -17.63 13.54 -11.19
N ALA A 129 -16.42 13.41 -10.65
CA ALA A 129 -16.07 13.85 -9.30
C ALA A 129 -14.58 14.26 -9.23
N PRO A 130 -14.24 15.47 -9.70
CA PRO A 130 -12.86 15.94 -9.73
C PRO A 130 -12.23 15.99 -8.33
N GLY A 131 -11.07 15.36 -8.16
CA GLY A 131 -10.32 15.35 -6.90
C GLY A 131 -10.74 14.29 -5.87
N GLU A 132 -11.88 13.62 -6.08
CA GLU A 132 -12.35 12.50 -5.26
C GLU A 132 -11.70 11.18 -5.69
N ASP A 133 -11.79 10.14 -4.86
CA ASP A 133 -11.20 8.83 -5.19
C ASP A 133 -12.13 7.89 -5.99
N ARG A 134 -13.45 8.15 -5.95
CA ARG A 134 -14.53 7.37 -6.59
C ARG A 134 -14.53 5.87 -6.25
N ILE A 135 -13.81 5.45 -5.21
CA ILE A 135 -13.65 4.02 -4.89
C ILE A 135 -15.00 3.42 -4.52
N ILE A 136 -15.76 4.10 -3.66
CA ILE A 136 -17.08 3.64 -3.19
C ILE A 136 -18.08 3.62 -4.35
N ASP A 137 -18.14 4.69 -5.17
CA ASP A 137 -19.00 4.74 -6.34
C ASP A 137 -18.72 3.57 -7.30
N GLN A 138 -17.45 3.29 -7.58
CA GLN A 138 -17.04 2.18 -8.42
C GLN A 138 -17.33 0.79 -7.80
N LEU A 139 -17.30 0.66 -6.47
CA LEU A 139 -17.70 -0.56 -5.75
C LEU A 139 -19.21 -0.76 -5.68
N MET A 140 -19.99 0.31 -5.81
CA MET A 140 -21.45 0.31 -5.77
C MET A 140 -22.08 0.39 -7.16
N TYR A 141 -21.28 0.44 -8.22
CA TYR A 141 -21.79 0.32 -9.58
C TYR A 141 -22.27 -1.10 -9.90
N THR A 142 -23.42 -1.22 -10.56
CA THR A 142 -23.98 -2.48 -11.04
C THR A 142 -24.46 -2.36 -12.49
N LEU A 143 -24.69 -3.48 -13.16
CA LEU A 143 -25.26 -3.54 -14.51
C LEU A 143 -26.80 -3.65 -14.45
N PRO A 144 -27.52 -3.27 -15.52
CA PRO A 144 -28.96 -3.55 -15.63
C PRO A 144 -29.24 -5.06 -15.54
N GLU A 145 -30.27 -5.44 -14.79
CA GLU A 145 -30.62 -6.86 -14.60
C GLU A 145 -31.26 -7.49 -15.86
N ASP A 146 -31.96 -6.68 -16.66
CA ASP A 146 -32.73 -7.13 -17.82
C ASP A 146 -31.93 -7.20 -19.13
N GLU A 147 -30.60 -7.02 -19.07
CA GLU A 147 -29.73 -7.03 -20.25
C GLU A 147 -28.77 -8.23 -20.26
N ASP A 148 -28.65 -8.87 -21.42
CA ASP A 148 -27.59 -9.86 -21.64
C ASP A 148 -26.25 -9.15 -21.89
N VAL A 149 -25.50 -8.95 -20.81
CA VAL A 149 -24.21 -8.25 -20.85
C VAL A 149 -23.07 -9.24 -21.13
N PRO A 150 -22.30 -9.06 -22.22
CA PRO A 150 -21.23 -9.98 -22.58
C PRO A 150 -20.09 -9.97 -21.56
N VAL A 151 -19.39 -11.10 -21.44
CA VAL A 151 -18.19 -11.19 -20.59
C VAL A 151 -17.03 -10.50 -21.27
N LYS A 152 -16.46 -9.48 -20.62
CA LYS A 152 -15.30 -8.74 -21.13
C LYS A 152 -13.97 -9.41 -20.79
N THR A 153 -13.03 -9.39 -21.72
CA THR A 153 -11.70 -9.96 -21.55
C THR A 153 -10.71 -8.87 -21.14
N ILE A 154 -10.05 -9.07 -19.99
CA ILE A 154 -9.00 -8.19 -19.49
C ILE A 154 -7.66 -8.92 -19.58
N LEU A 155 -6.76 -8.41 -20.42
CA LEU A 155 -5.41 -8.92 -20.59
C LEU A 155 -4.47 -8.30 -19.55
N LEU A 156 -3.82 -9.12 -18.74
CA LEU A 156 -2.74 -8.71 -17.85
C LEU A 156 -1.41 -8.81 -18.59
N ALA A 157 -0.91 -7.67 -19.08
CA ALA A 157 0.25 -7.62 -19.97
C ALA A 157 1.51 -8.23 -19.36
N ASN A 158 1.67 -8.12 -18.04
CA ASN A 158 2.82 -8.61 -17.29
C ASN A 158 2.57 -9.98 -16.63
N GLY A 159 1.51 -10.69 -17.04
CA GLY A 159 1.12 -12.00 -16.52
C GLY A 159 0.40 -11.95 -15.17
N PHE A 160 -0.01 -13.11 -14.65
CA PHE A 160 -0.80 -13.20 -13.41
C PHE A 160 0.00 -12.95 -12.12
N SER A 161 1.26 -13.37 -12.10
CA SER A 161 2.10 -13.41 -10.88
C SER A 161 2.24 -12.03 -10.21
N PRO A 162 2.54 -10.93 -10.94
CA PRO A 162 2.66 -9.60 -10.32
C PRO A 162 1.38 -9.06 -9.66
N TRP A 163 0.23 -9.67 -9.96
CA TRP A 163 -1.09 -9.29 -9.44
C TRP A 163 -1.59 -10.26 -8.36
N GLY A 164 -0.97 -11.42 -8.19
CA GLY A 164 -1.44 -12.45 -7.24
C GLY A 164 -2.79 -13.08 -7.58
N VAL A 165 -3.25 -12.98 -8.84
CA VAL A 165 -4.56 -13.48 -9.28
C VAL A 165 -4.44 -14.72 -10.17
N ARG A 166 -5.58 -15.29 -10.57
CA ARG A 166 -5.67 -16.41 -11.51
C ARG A 166 -6.53 -16.03 -12.73
N GLY A 167 -6.31 -16.72 -13.84
CA GLY A 167 -7.09 -16.51 -15.06
C GLY A 167 -8.56 -16.93 -14.95
N GLY A 168 -9.35 -16.49 -15.94
CA GLY A 168 -10.78 -16.72 -16.02
C GLY A 168 -11.60 -15.75 -15.18
N ARG A 169 -12.83 -16.15 -14.85
CA ARG A 169 -13.79 -15.34 -14.08
C ARG A 169 -13.65 -15.43 -12.56
N ARG A 170 -12.69 -16.24 -12.08
CA ARG A 170 -12.60 -16.64 -10.66
C ARG A 170 -12.45 -15.45 -9.72
N GLU A 171 -11.65 -14.45 -10.10
CA GLU A 171 -11.44 -13.26 -9.27
C GLU A 171 -12.74 -12.52 -8.99
N PHE A 172 -13.60 -12.38 -10.01
CA PHE A 172 -14.84 -11.63 -9.87
C PHE A 172 -15.92 -12.40 -9.12
N ILE A 173 -16.05 -13.70 -9.40
CA ILE A 173 -17.04 -14.58 -8.74
C ILE A 173 -16.67 -14.79 -7.26
N LYS A 174 -15.39 -15.06 -6.95
CA LYS A 174 -14.93 -15.31 -5.58
C LYS A 174 -15.18 -14.09 -4.69
N ASN A 175 -14.90 -12.89 -5.20
CA ASN A 175 -15.11 -11.64 -4.46
C ASN A 175 -16.57 -11.16 -4.53
N LYS A 176 -17.46 -11.87 -5.24
CA LYS A 176 -18.88 -11.52 -5.41
C LYS A 176 -19.04 -10.06 -5.89
N CYS A 177 -18.24 -9.66 -6.87
CA CYS A 177 -18.30 -8.32 -7.43
C CYS A 177 -19.72 -8.02 -7.95
N PRO A 178 -20.29 -6.83 -7.71
CA PRO A 178 -21.56 -6.43 -8.33
C PRO A 178 -21.51 -6.50 -9.87
N VAL A 179 -20.36 -6.16 -10.46
CA VAL A 179 -20.06 -6.43 -11.86
C VAL A 179 -19.08 -7.60 -11.97
N ASP A 180 -19.58 -8.77 -12.35
CA ASP A 180 -18.80 -10.03 -12.45
C ASP A 180 -18.59 -10.54 -13.89
N ARG A 181 -19.02 -9.75 -14.88
CA ARG A 181 -18.99 -10.07 -16.30
C ARG A 181 -17.61 -9.77 -16.92
N CYS A 182 -16.53 -10.23 -16.28
CA CYS A 182 -15.18 -10.11 -16.80
C CYS A 182 -14.39 -11.42 -16.66
N SER A 183 -13.37 -11.59 -17.48
CA SER A 183 -12.45 -12.73 -17.48
C SER A 183 -11.01 -12.24 -17.61
N LEU A 184 -10.14 -12.69 -16.71
CA LEU A 184 -8.70 -12.36 -16.74
C LEU A 184 -7.95 -13.33 -17.65
N THR A 185 -7.07 -12.80 -18.51
CA THR A 185 -6.14 -13.60 -19.31
C THR A 185 -4.73 -13.05 -19.24
N ALA A 186 -3.73 -13.92 -19.38
CA ALA A 186 -2.33 -13.56 -19.61
C ALA A 186 -1.87 -14.00 -21.01
N THR A 187 -2.73 -14.69 -21.76
CA THR A 187 -2.48 -15.10 -23.13
C THR A 187 -2.65 -13.89 -24.02
N ARG A 188 -1.61 -13.54 -24.78
CA ARG A 188 -1.66 -12.45 -25.75
C ARG A 188 -2.82 -12.67 -26.73
N THR A 189 -3.61 -11.63 -26.92
CA THR A 189 -4.77 -11.61 -27.82
C THR A 189 -4.98 -10.20 -28.32
N ASP A 190 -5.39 -10.07 -29.58
CA ASP A 190 -5.70 -8.79 -30.21
C ASP A 190 -7.14 -8.33 -29.88
N HIS A 191 -7.94 -9.19 -29.24
CA HIS A 191 -9.38 -8.97 -28.98
C HIS A 191 -9.73 -8.72 -27.51
N ALA A 192 -8.76 -8.33 -26.67
CA ALA A 192 -9.08 -7.96 -25.29
C ALA A 192 -9.87 -6.64 -25.26
N ASP A 193 -10.87 -6.53 -24.39
CA ASP A 193 -11.59 -5.28 -24.13
C ASP A 193 -10.72 -4.28 -23.37
N ALA A 194 -9.83 -4.78 -22.50
CA ALA A 194 -8.87 -3.95 -21.79
C ALA A 194 -7.52 -4.67 -21.63
N ILE A 195 -6.44 -3.89 -21.61
CA ILE A 195 -5.09 -4.34 -21.31
C ILE A 195 -4.55 -3.56 -20.12
N LEU A 196 -4.12 -4.27 -19.09
CA LEU A 196 -3.58 -3.70 -17.87
C LEU A 196 -2.06 -3.91 -17.79
N PHE A 197 -1.32 -2.81 -17.72
CA PHE A 197 0.14 -2.75 -17.66
C PHE A 197 0.59 -2.38 -16.26
N LYS A 198 1.32 -3.27 -15.59
CA LYS A 198 1.90 -3.04 -14.27
C LYS A 198 3.34 -2.56 -14.39
N ASP A 199 3.64 -1.39 -13.83
CA ASP A 199 4.98 -0.81 -13.67
C ASP A 199 5.76 -0.48 -14.95
N HIS A 200 5.47 -1.11 -16.08
CA HIS A 200 6.12 -0.86 -17.35
C HIS A 200 5.19 -1.20 -18.52
N HIS A 201 5.25 -0.37 -19.55
CA HIS A 201 4.70 -0.72 -20.85
C HIS A 201 5.68 -1.67 -21.52
N THR A 202 5.22 -2.86 -21.87
CA THR A 202 5.91 -3.66 -22.88
C THR A 202 5.20 -3.34 -24.18
N ALA A 203 5.93 -2.91 -25.21
CA ALA A 203 5.34 -2.78 -26.54
C ALA A 203 4.80 -4.16 -26.93
N LEU A 204 3.48 -4.34 -26.78
CA LEU A 204 2.80 -5.46 -27.37
C LEU A 204 2.75 -5.13 -28.86
N ASN A 205 3.40 -5.95 -29.71
CA ASN A 205 3.26 -5.88 -31.16
C ASN A 205 1.83 -6.32 -31.55
N VAL A 206 0.83 -5.66 -30.99
CA VAL A 206 -0.59 -5.94 -31.11
C VAL A 206 -1.21 -4.74 -31.80
N LYS A 207 -2.02 -5.01 -32.83
CA LYS A 207 -2.78 -3.97 -33.51
C LYS A 207 -3.80 -3.41 -32.51
N ARG A 208 -3.67 -2.11 -32.18
CA ARG A 208 -4.57 -1.45 -31.21
C ARG A 208 -5.95 -1.24 -31.84
N ASP A 209 -6.95 -1.94 -31.30
CA ASP A 209 -8.35 -1.59 -31.56
C ASP A 209 -8.70 -0.29 -30.84
N ILE A 210 -9.40 0.62 -31.51
CA ILE A 210 -9.82 1.91 -30.94
C ILE A 210 -10.77 1.75 -29.74
N LYS A 211 -11.43 0.60 -29.60
CA LYS A 211 -12.32 0.28 -28.49
C LYS A 211 -11.60 -0.37 -27.29
N GLN A 212 -10.36 -0.82 -27.47
CA GLN A 212 -9.60 -1.50 -26.42
C GLN A 212 -9.00 -0.49 -25.44
N LEU A 213 -9.31 -0.65 -24.16
CA LEU A 213 -8.80 0.23 -23.09
C LEU A 213 -7.40 -0.17 -22.66
N TRP A 214 -6.45 0.75 -22.75
CA TRP A 214 -5.09 0.54 -22.21
C TRP A 214 -4.97 1.24 -20.86
N ILE A 215 -4.64 0.47 -19.83
CA ILE A 215 -4.63 0.93 -18.44
C ILE A 215 -3.21 0.81 -17.87
N LEU A 216 -2.63 1.94 -17.44
CA LEU A 216 -1.31 1.97 -16.80
C LEU A 216 -1.46 1.93 -15.28
N TYR A 217 -0.82 0.97 -14.62
CA TYR A 217 -0.81 0.84 -13.17
C TYR A 217 0.55 1.17 -12.56
N TYR A 218 0.53 2.02 -11.53
CA TYR A 218 1.67 2.32 -10.67
C TYR A 218 1.28 2.35 -9.20
N LEU A 219 2.01 1.59 -8.38
CA LEU A 219 1.90 1.67 -6.92
C LEU A 219 3.01 2.53 -6.29
N GLU A 220 4.21 2.50 -6.86
CA GLU A 220 5.34 3.34 -6.42
C GLU A 220 5.26 4.76 -6.99
N CYS A 221 5.97 5.72 -6.37
CA CYS A 221 5.91 7.13 -6.77
C CYS A 221 6.64 7.43 -8.10
N PRO A 222 6.46 8.63 -8.69
CA PRO A 222 7.16 9.06 -9.90
C PRO A 222 8.69 8.90 -9.86
N TYR A 223 9.33 9.15 -8.71
CA TYR A 223 10.78 8.96 -8.59
C TYR A 223 11.23 7.49 -8.53
N HIS A 224 10.31 6.56 -8.25
CA HIS A 224 10.56 5.13 -8.11
C HIS A 224 9.87 4.28 -9.19
N THR A 225 9.37 4.92 -10.25
CA THR A 225 8.82 4.26 -11.43
C THR A 225 9.77 4.44 -12.62
N PRO A 226 9.91 3.45 -13.52
CA PRO A 226 10.69 3.60 -14.75
C PRO A 226 10.13 4.70 -15.65
N PRO A 227 10.97 5.45 -16.38
CA PRO A 227 10.47 6.35 -17.41
C PRO A 227 9.91 5.56 -18.60
N LEU A 228 8.77 5.99 -19.10
CA LEU A 228 8.20 5.55 -20.37
C LEU A 228 8.89 6.31 -21.53
N GLY A 229 9.11 5.61 -22.64
CA GLY A 229 9.67 6.19 -23.86
C GLY A 229 8.61 6.76 -24.80
N LEU A 230 9.03 7.26 -25.97
CA LEU A 230 8.14 7.85 -26.97
C LEU A 230 6.99 6.93 -27.43
N THR A 231 7.16 5.62 -27.29
CA THR A 231 6.14 4.62 -27.64
C THR A 231 4.94 4.60 -26.68
N ALA A 232 4.93 5.42 -25.63
CA ALA A 232 3.81 5.55 -24.70
C ALA A 232 2.91 6.78 -24.97
N TYR A 233 3.26 7.66 -25.91
CA TYR A 233 2.43 8.81 -26.30
C TYR A 233 1.12 8.37 -26.94
N ASP A 234 0.02 8.99 -26.53
CA ASP A 234 -1.35 8.72 -26.98
C ASP A 234 -1.79 7.25 -26.83
N VAL A 235 -1.07 6.43 -26.07
CA VAL A 235 -1.34 4.98 -25.97
C VAL A 235 -2.31 4.65 -24.85
N PHE A 236 -2.20 5.31 -23.70
CA PHE A 236 -2.97 4.96 -22.52
C PHE A 236 -4.30 5.68 -22.48
N ASN A 237 -5.36 4.91 -22.24
CA ASN A 237 -6.68 5.45 -21.98
C ASN A 237 -6.80 5.82 -20.51
N TYR A 238 -6.49 4.87 -19.63
CA TYR A 238 -6.73 5.00 -18.18
C TYR A 238 -5.43 4.88 -17.38
N THR A 239 -5.46 5.50 -16.21
CA THR A 239 -4.44 5.34 -15.17
C THR A 239 -5.02 4.67 -13.93
N ALA A 240 -4.22 3.84 -13.29
CA ALA A 240 -4.56 3.11 -12.07
C ALA A 240 -3.44 3.28 -11.05
N THR A 241 -3.45 4.39 -10.32
CA THR A 241 -2.38 4.77 -9.38
C THR A 241 -2.95 5.24 -8.04
N TYR A 242 -2.08 5.49 -7.05
CA TYR A 242 -2.53 6.06 -5.78
C TYR A 242 -3.05 7.50 -5.89
N ARG A 243 -2.76 8.24 -6.99
CA ARG A 243 -3.24 9.62 -7.15
C ARG A 243 -4.76 9.65 -7.31
N ARG A 244 -5.42 10.58 -6.63
CA ARG A 244 -6.88 10.71 -6.65
C ARG A 244 -7.45 11.12 -8.01
N ASP A 245 -6.62 11.73 -8.85
CA ASP A 245 -6.97 12.08 -10.24
C ASP A 245 -6.71 10.95 -11.26
N SER A 246 -6.42 9.72 -10.81
CA SER A 246 -6.38 8.54 -11.68
C SER A 246 -7.78 8.03 -12.01
N ASP A 247 -8.01 7.44 -13.18
CA ASP A 247 -9.31 6.83 -13.50
C ASP A 247 -9.72 5.75 -12.48
N ILE A 248 -8.75 4.93 -12.06
CA ILE A 248 -8.94 3.88 -11.05
C ILE A 248 -7.96 4.10 -9.90
N VAL A 249 -8.38 4.84 -8.87
CA VAL A 249 -7.51 5.11 -7.72
C VAL A 249 -7.17 3.81 -6.99
N ALA A 250 -5.89 3.49 -6.89
CA ALA A 250 -5.33 2.29 -6.26
C ALA A 250 -4.48 2.69 -5.05
N PRO A 251 -5.11 3.11 -3.93
CA PRO A 251 -4.37 3.48 -2.73
C PRO A 251 -3.87 2.23 -2.00
N TYR A 252 -2.93 2.40 -1.08
CA TYR A 252 -2.47 1.31 -0.21
C TYR A 252 -3.58 0.81 0.72
N GLU A 253 -4.39 1.72 1.27
CA GLU A 253 -5.54 1.43 2.11
C GLU A 253 -6.60 2.53 1.92
N ARG A 254 -7.86 2.25 2.32
CA ARG A 254 -8.95 3.24 2.32
C ARG A 254 -9.76 3.12 3.60
N TRP A 255 -9.75 4.16 4.44
CA TRP A 255 -10.57 4.25 5.64
C TRP A 255 -12.04 4.56 5.28
N VAL A 256 -13.01 3.89 5.88
CA VAL A 256 -14.45 4.19 5.73
C VAL A 256 -15.14 4.13 7.09
N TYR A 257 -15.94 5.14 7.42
CA TYR A 257 -16.76 5.15 8.63
C TYR A 257 -17.90 4.13 8.55
N HIS A 258 -18.20 3.46 9.67
CA HIS A 258 -19.39 2.63 9.82
C HIS A 258 -20.66 3.48 9.69
N ASN A 259 -20.63 4.68 10.27
CA ASN A 259 -21.66 5.70 10.14
C ASN A 259 -20.97 7.06 9.95
N PRO A 260 -21.18 7.77 8.82
CA PRO A 260 -20.50 9.04 8.56
C PRO A 260 -20.86 10.16 9.56
N LYS A 261 -21.92 9.98 10.36
CA LYS A 261 -22.29 10.92 11.44
C LYS A 261 -21.54 10.66 12.76
N ILE A 262 -20.89 9.52 12.89
CA ILE A 262 -20.16 9.11 14.10
C ILE A 262 -18.70 8.94 13.71
N THR A 263 -17.92 10.01 13.87
CA THR A 263 -16.50 10.05 13.50
C THR A 263 -15.56 9.98 14.71
N GLU A 264 -16.12 10.09 15.91
CA GLU A 264 -15.43 9.99 17.19
C GLU A 264 -16.30 9.22 18.19
N LYS A 265 -15.65 8.55 19.13
CA LYS A 265 -16.31 7.87 20.25
C LYS A 265 -15.53 8.05 21.55
N VAL A 266 -16.18 7.71 22.66
CA VAL A 266 -15.51 7.57 23.96
C VAL A 266 -14.56 6.38 23.89
N LEU A 267 -13.39 6.52 24.50
CA LEU A 267 -12.38 5.48 24.49
C LEU A 267 -12.58 4.54 25.69
N ASP A 268 -12.49 3.24 25.42
CA ASP A 268 -12.57 2.17 26.41
C ASP A 268 -11.24 1.93 27.15
N ARG A 269 -10.15 2.51 26.65
CA ARG A 269 -8.80 2.38 27.21
C ARG A 269 -7.94 3.62 26.98
N ASN A 270 -6.92 3.76 27.82
CA ASN A 270 -5.86 4.74 27.66
C ASN A 270 -4.75 4.21 26.72
N TYR A 271 -4.66 4.77 25.51
CA TYR A 271 -3.66 4.43 24.49
C TYR A 271 -2.22 4.84 24.86
N ALA A 272 -2.02 5.70 25.87
CA ALA A 272 -0.71 6.06 26.40
C ALA A 272 -0.24 5.12 27.53
N ALA A 273 -1.14 4.34 28.13
CA ALA A 273 -0.84 3.53 29.30
C ALA A 273 0.31 2.56 29.03
N ASN A 274 1.25 2.49 29.98
CA ASN A 274 2.43 1.61 29.97
C ASN A 274 3.46 1.84 28.85
N LYS A 275 3.25 2.85 27.97
CA LYS A 275 4.22 3.19 26.92
C LYS A 275 5.33 4.08 27.47
N THR A 276 6.54 3.54 27.50
CA THR A 276 7.71 4.25 28.07
C THR A 276 8.57 4.91 26.99
N LYS A 277 8.62 4.34 25.78
CA LYS A 277 9.44 4.85 24.67
C LYS A 277 8.68 5.91 23.87
N LYS A 278 9.43 6.86 23.31
CA LYS A 278 8.82 8.01 22.62
C LYS A 278 8.55 7.72 21.16
N VAL A 279 9.56 7.75 20.30
CA VAL A 279 9.40 7.66 18.84
C VAL A 279 10.10 6.43 18.29
N ALA A 280 9.40 5.62 17.49
CA ALA A 280 9.99 4.56 16.67
C ALA A 280 10.03 4.95 15.19
N TRP A 281 11.01 4.45 14.45
CA TRP A 281 11.03 4.53 12.99
C TRP A 281 11.60 3.28 12.33
N PHE A 282 10.83 2.64 11.46
CA PHE A 282 11.26 1.48 10.66
C PHE A 282 11.68 1.95 9.26
N VAL A 283 12.98 1.86 8.95
CA VAL A 283 13.52 2.38 7.68
C VAL A 283 14.74 1.61 7.19
N SER A 284 14.73 1.28 5.88
CA SER A 284 15.85 0.64 5.19
C SER A 284 16.39 1.41 3.99
N ASN A 285 15.64 2.39 3.47
CA ASN A 285 16.13 3.29 2.41
C ASN A 285 16.67 4.58 3.03
N CYS A 286 17.99 4.65 3.17
CA CYS A 286 18.70 5.73 3.87
C CYS A 286 19.03 6.93 2.98
N HIS A 287 18.88 6.78 1.66
CA HIS A 287 19.24 7.77 0.64
C HIS A 287 18.00 8.34 -0.07
N ALA A 288 16.85 8.32 0.61
CA ALA A 288 15.64 8.98 0.15
C ALA A 288 15.90 10.48 -0.13
N SER A 289 15.41 10.98 -1.26
CA SER A 289 15.72 12.34 -1.73
C SER A 289 14.93 13.44 -1.02
N ASN A 290 13.94 13.08 -0.19
CA ASN A 290 13.11 14.03 0.56
C ASN A 290 13.67 14.42 1.94
N ARG A 291 14.95 14.11 2.21
CA ARG A 291 15.65 14.48 3.44
C ARG A 291 15.07 13.93 4.76
N ARG A 292 14.19 12.93 4.69
CA ARG A 292 13.53 12.33 5.87
C ARG A 292 14.50 11.82 6.93
N LEU A 293 15.66 11.27 6.53
CA LEU A 293 16.68 10.79 7.46
C LEU A 293 17.37 11.94 8.19
N GLN A 294 17.65 13.04 7.50
CA GLN A 294 18.19 14.25 8.10
C GLN A 294 17.18 14.87 9.07
N TYR A 295 15.89 14.86 8.73
CA TYR A 295 14.83 15.33 9.63
C TYR A 295 14.76 14.49 10.91
N ALA A 296 14.68 13.16 10.78
CA ALA A 296 14.65 12.24 11.92
C ALA A 296 15.88 12.40 12.84
N ARG A 297 17.08 12.56 12.27
CA ARG A 297 18.33 12.83 13.02
C ARG A 297 18.36 14.20 13.70
N LYS A 298 17.64 15.20 13.18
CA LYS A 298 17.48 16.49 13.87
C LYS A 298 16.48 16.38 15.01
N LEU A 299 15.37 15.66 14.78
CA LEU A 299 14.37 15.37 15.80
C LEU A 299 14.97 14.58 16.98
N SER A 300 15.83 13.60 16.70
CA SER A 300 16.49 12.76 17.71
C SER A 300 17.42 13.51 18.67
N LYS A 301 17.73 14.79 18.39
CA LYS A 301 18.48 15.66 19.30
C LYS A 301 17.60 16.26 20.41
N HIS A 302 16.29 16.17 20.27
CA HIS A 302 15.31 16.85 21.12
C HIS A 302 14.31 15.89 21.79
N ILE A 303 14.15 14.67 21.25
CA ILE A 303 13.33 13.59 21.82
C ILE A 303 13.93 12.24 21.44
N GLN A 304 13.69 11.18 22.23
CA GLN A 304 14.13 9.83 21.89
C GLN A 304 13.52 9.38 20.57
N VAL A 305 14.37 8.98 19.62
CA VAL A 305 13.98 8.38 18.33
C VAL A 305 14.78 7.11 18.11
N ASP A 306 14.11 5.96 18.24
CA ASP A 306 14.70 4.65 18.02
C ASP A 306 14.52 4.27 16.55
N ILE A 307 15.63 4.23 15.80
CA ILE A 307 15.65 3.96 14.36
C ILE A 307 16.01 2.49 14.12
N TYR A 308 15.08 1.75 13.53
CA TYR A 308 15.16 0.34 13.21
C TYR A 308 15.42 0.10 11.73
N GLY A 309 16.25 -0.88 11.43
CA GLY A 309 16.60 -1.30 10.07
C GLY A 309 17.95 -0.74 9.62
N ALA A 310 18.21 -0.76 8.30
CA ALA A 310 19.53 -0.48 7.75
C ALA A 310 20.04 0.96 7.99
N CYS A 311 19.17 1.89 8.41
CA CYS A 311 19.54 3.29 8.62
C CYS A 311 19.75 3.68 10.08
N GLY A 312 19.61 2.74 11.02
CA GLY A 312 19.69 2.99 12.45
C GLY A 312 20.48 1.91 13.20
N ALA A 313 20.57 2.09 14.52
CA ALA A 313 21.30 1.18 15.40
C ALA A 313 20.45 -0.02 15.85
N HIS A 314 19.12 0.06 15.74
CA HIS A 314 18.23 -1.01 16.16
C HIS A 314 17.95 -1.97 15.01
N HIS A 315 17.82 -3.26 15.34
CA HIS A 315 17.53 -4.30 14.37
C HIS A 315 16.08 -4.77 14.51
N CYS A 316 15.40 -4.84 13.38
CA CYS A 316 14.06 -5.39 13.25
C CYS A 316 13.93 -5.87 11.79
N PRO A 317 14.10 -7.17 11.52
CA PRO A 317 13.99 -7.71 10.18
C PRO A 317 12.53 -7.75 9.76
N LYS A 318 12.25 -7.49 8.47
CA LYS A 318 10.87 -7.46 7.93
C LYS A 318 10.09 -8.77 8.12
N SER A 319 10.79 -9.89 8.32
CA SER A 319 10.19 -11.20 8.56
C SER A 319 9.72 -11.41 9.99
N ASP A 320 10.07 -10.52 10.93
CA ASP A 320 9.70 -10.63 12.33
C ASP A 320 8.38 -9.89 12.58
N PRO A 321 7.27 -10.59 12.87
CA PRO A 321 5.98 -9.94 13.13
C PRO A 321 6.00 -9.10 14.41
N ASN A 322 6.86 -9.42 15.38
CA ASN A 322 6.91 -8.73 16.69
C ASN A 322 7.34 -7.26 16.56
N CYS A 323 8.01 -6.93 15.45
CA CYS A 323 8.49 -5.60 15.17
C CYS A 323 7.40 -4.53 15.16
N LEU A 324 6.28 -4.77 14.47
CA LEU A 324 5.21 -3.79 14.43
C LEU A 324 4.35 -3.85 15.70
N GLU A 325 4.20 -5.02 16.31
CA GLU A 325 3.49 -5.18 17.59
C GLU A 325 4.11 -4.35 18.72
N MET A 326 5.41 -4.06 18.67
CA MET A 326 6.04 -3.20 19.69
C MET A 326 5.52 -1.75 19.65
N LEU A 327 5.00 -1.29 18.50
CA LEU A 327 4.34 0.00 18.39
C LEU A 327 3.09 0.06 19.27
N ASP A 328 2.38 -1.06 19.44
CA ASP A 328 1.21 -1.12 20.31
C ASP A 328 1.57 -0.99 21.78
N ARG A 329 2.71 -1.55 22.19
CA ARG A 329 3.04 -1.78 23.61
C ARG A 329 4.04 -0.78 24.18
N GLU A 330 5.03 -0.35 23.40
CA GLU A 330 6.21 0.34 23.94
C GLU A 330 6.28 1.83 23.55
N TYR A 331 5.79 2.19 22.36
CA TYR A 331 6.02 3.52 21.77
C TYR A 331 4.75 4.37 21.72
N LYS A 332 4.86 5.66 22.08
CA LYS A 332 3.79 6.64 21.88
C LYS A 332 3.68 7.13 20.42
N PHE A 333 4.80 7.29 19.72
CA PHE A 333 4.84 7.87 18.39
C PHE A 333 5.57 7.00 17.37
N TYR A 334 5.17 7.11 16.11
CA TYR A 334 5.80 6.40 15.00
C TYR A 334 6.07 7.33 13.81
N LEU A 335 7.28 7.36 13.28
CA LEU A 335 7.59 8.12 12.06
C LEU A 335 7.11 7.36 10.81
N ALA A 336 5.96 7.76 10.28
CA ALA A 336 5.40 7.28 9.02
C ALA A 336 5.93 8.12 7.83
N PHE A 337 7.25 8.24 7.71
CA PHE A 337 7.89 9.08 6.69
C PHE A 337 8.00 8.38 5.35
N GLU A 338 7.39 8.95 4.33
CA GLU A 338 7.49 8.46 2.96
C GLU A 338 8.89 8.67 2.37
N ASN A 339 9.21 7.91 1.33
CA ASN A 339 10.52 7.98 0.67
C ASN A 339 10.65 9.20 -0.28
N SER A 340 9.53 9.86 -0.59
CA SER A 340 9.43 10.95 -1.55
C SER A 340 8.28 11.88 -1.15
N ASN A 341 8.45 13.17 -1.43
CA ASN A 341 7.36 14.14 -1.30
C ASN A 341 6.64 14.20 -2.64
N CYS A 342 5.52 13.47 -2.75
CA CYS A 342 4.75 13.37 -3.98
C CYS A 342 3.27 13.55 -3.68
N ARG A 343 2.57 14.22 -4.61
CA ARG A 343 1.13 14.47 -4.57
C ARG A 343 0.37 13.17 -4.31
N ASP A 344 -0.46 13.15 -3.28
CA ASP A 344 -1.30 12.00 -2.85
C ASP A 344 -0.52 10.72 -2.45
N TYR A 345 0.82 10.73 -2.38
CA TYR A 345 1.60 9.53 -2.07
C TYR A 345 1.62 9.22 -0.56
N VAL A 346 0.65 8.41 -0.14
CA VAL A 346 0.49 7.93 1.24
C VAL A 346 0.40 6.41 1.23
N THR A 347 1.26 5.74 2.00
CA THR A 347 1.53 4.29 1.83
C THR A 347 1.24 3.45 3.07
N GLU A 348 1.68 2.18 3.05
CA GLU A 348 1.61 1.26 4.19
C GLU A 348 2.28 1.82 5.45
N LYS A 349 3.26 2.73 5.31
CA LYS A 349 3.90 3.38 6.47
C LYS A 349 2.86 4.12 7.30
N PHE A 350 1.98 4.86 6.66
CA PHE A 350 0.94 5.59 7.37
C PHE A 350 -0.19 4.68 7.80
N PHE A 351 -0.79 3.95 6.85
CA PHE A 351 -2.02 3.21 7.11
C PHE A 351 -1.79 1.93 7.91
N VAL A 352 -0.84 1.09 7.47
CA VAL A 352 -0.63 -0.24 8.05
C VAL A 352 0.25 -0.15 9.29
N ASN A 353 1.43 0.45 9.20
CA ASN A 353 2.35 0.51 10.33
C ASN A 353 1.92 1.56 11.37
N GLY A 354 1.27 2.63 10.94
CA GLY A 354 0.77 3.69 11.82
C GLY A 354 -0.65 3.40 12.32
N LEU A 355 -1.65 3.70 11.48
CA LEU A 355 -3.06 3.73 11.89
C LEU A 355 -3.65 2.37 12.29
N LYS A 356 -3.19 1.23 11.78
CA LYS A 356 -3.65 -0.09 12.24
C LYS A 356 -3.11 -0.48 13.63
N HIS A 357 -2.08 0.22 14.13
CA HIS A 357 -1.53 0.02 15.47
C HIS A 357 -2.03 1.10 16.46
N SER A 358 -1.70 0.90 17.74
CA SER A 358 -2.10 1.74 18.87
C SER A 358 -1.09 2.86 19.12
N VAL A 359 -0.52 3.43 18.06
CA VAL A 359 0.56 4.45 18.09
C VAL A 359 0.12 5.70 17.33
N LEU A 360 0.61 6.88 17.72
CA LEU A 360 0.30 8.11 17.00
C LEU A 360 1.30 8.35 15.85
N PRO A 361 0.87 8.30 14.56
CA PRO A 361 1.78 8.50 13.44
C PRO A 361 2.19 9.97 13.28
N ILE A 362 3.47 10.19 13.00
CA ILE A 362 4.04 11.46 12.57
C ILE A 362 4.42 11.32 11.10
N VAL A 363 3.83 12.12 10.23
CA VAL A 363 3.88 11.91 8.78
C VAL A 363 4.72 12.97 8.05
N MET A 364 5.33 12.54 6.94
CA MET A 364 6.08 13.37 5.99
C MET A 364 5.98 12.72 4.61
N GLY A 365 5.63 13.48 3.58
CA GLY A 365 5.51 12.96 2.21
C GLY A 365 4.58 13.82 1.36
N ALA A 366 3.34 13.38 1.21
CA ALA A 366 2.25 14.14 0.60
C ALA A 366 1.98 15.47 1.34
N ARG A 367 1.17 16.36 0.74
CA ARG A 367 0.79 17.65 1.35
C ARG A 367 -0.12 17.43 2.57
N PRO A 368 -0.17 18.36 3.54
CA PRO A 368 -1.09 18.25 4.69
C PRO A 368 -2.55 18.01 4.28
N SER A 369 -3.03 18.71 3.24
CA SER A 369 -4.39 18.55 2.71
C SER A 369 -4.66 17.17 2.10
N GLU A 370 -3.63 16.47 1.64
CA GLU A 370 -3.75 15.15 1.02
C GLU A 370 -3.81 14.06 2.07
N TYR A 371 -3.05 14.17 3.16
CA TYR A 371 -3.25 13.34 4.34
C TYR A 371 -4.64 13.54 4.95
N ALA A 372 -5.09 14.80 5.08
CA ALA A 372 -6.39 15.13 5.65
C ALA A 372 -7.57 14.55 4.85
N ALA A 373 -7.40 14.39 3.53
CA ALA A 373 -8.42 13.83 2.66
C ALA A 373 -8.57 12.30 2.78
N VAL A 374 -7.57 11.59 3.31
CA VAL A 374 -7.55 10.11 3.32
C VAL A 374 -7.51 9.50 4.72
N ALA A 375 -7.29 10.32 5.74
CA ALA A 375 -7.17 9.90 7.13
C ALA A 375 -8.42 10.30 7.94
N PRO A 376 -8.76 9.54 9.00
CA PRO A 376 -9.66 10.06 10.02
C PRO A 376 -9.12 11.39 10.58
N PRO A 377 -9.97 12.41 10.83
CA PRO A 377 -9.54 13.65 11.48
C PRO A 377 -8.86 13.37 12.81
N ASN A 378 -7.88 14.22 13.16
CA ASN A 378 -7.14 14.12 14.42
C ASN A 378 -6.51 12.73 14.67
N SER A 379 -6.02 12.03 13.64
CA SER A 379 -5.43 10.69 13.79
C SER A 379 -3.91 10.64 13.64
N TYR A 380 -3.27 11.77 13.35
CA TYR A 380 -1.85 11.88 13.04
C TYR A 380 -1.31 13.29 13.27
N ILE A 381 0.01 13.45 13.19
CA ILE A 381 0.71 14.73 13.28
C ILE A 381 1.51 14.95 11.98
N HIS A 382 1.31 16.07 11.29
CA HIS A 382 2.09 16.39 10.09
C HIS A 382 3.32 17.24 10.43
N VAL A 383 4.51 16.86 9.94
CA VAL A 383 5.75 17.61 10.25
C VAL A 383 5.73 19.07 9.77
N GLU A 384 4.96 19.37 8.71
CA GLU A 384 4.86 20.73 8.17
C GLU A 384 3.99 21.68 8.99
N GLU A 385 3.27 21.20 10.01
CA GLU A 385 2.55 22.03 10.99
C GLU A 385 3.52 22.76 11.95
N PHE A 386 4.79 22.34 11.98
CA PHE A 386 5.80 22.88 12.87
C PHE A 386 6.89 23.59 12.06
N ALA A 387 7.41 24.71 12.59
CA ALA A 387 8.51 25.46 11.99
C ALA A 387 9.84 24.69 12.06
N SER A 388 10.00 23.74 12.99
CA SER A 388 11.23 22.95 13.12
C SER A 388 11.05 21.60 13.83
N PRO A 389 11.99 20.65 13.67
CA PRO A 389 12.01 19.43 14.48
C PRO A 389 12.07 19.67 16.00
N LYS A 390 12.64 20.81 16.45
CA LYS A 390 12.69 21.18 17.87
C LYS A 390 11.30 21.54 18.39
N GLU A 391 10.52 22.27 17.60
CA GLU A 391 9.15 22.64 17.94
C GLU A 391 8.22 21.41 17.93
N LEU A 392 8.36 20.55 16.91
CA LEU A 392 7.69 19.25 16.91
C LEU A 392 8.03 18.46 18.18
N ALA A 393 9.31 18.34 18.55
CA ALA A 393 9.70 17.64 19.79
C ALA A 393 9.06 18.24 21.05
N ALA A 394 8.97 19.57 21.14
CA ALA A 394 8.30 20.23 22.27
C ALA A 394 6.81 19.84 22.35
N TYR A 395 6.14 19.77 21.19
CA TYR A 395 4.75 19.30 21.13
C TYR A 395 4.61 17.83 21.51
N LEU A 396 5.52 16.96 21.05
CA LEU A 396 5.53 15.54 21.43
C LEU A 396 5.77 15.33 22.93
N HIS A 397 6.61 16.14 23.58
CA HIS A 397 6.78 16.11 25.04
C HIS A 397 5.52 16.53 25.78
N ARG A 398 4.78 17.53 25.25
CA ARG A 398 3.48 17.91 25.81
C ARG A 398 2.48 16.75 25.73
N LEU A 399 2.38 16.09 24.57
CA LEU A 399 1.54 14.90 24.41
C LEU A 399 1.98 13.74 25.30
N ASP A 400 3.28 13.58 25.53
CA ASP A 400 3.79 12.53 26.40
C ASP A 400 3.39 12.71 27.87
N GLN A 401 3.24 13.97 28.31
CA GLN A 401 2.91 14.35 29.68
C GLN A 401 1.40 14.52 29.94
N ASP A 402 0.59 14.57 28.89
CA ASP A 402 -0.85 14.77 28.94
C ASP A 402 -1.57 13.63 28.22
N ASP A 403 -1.91 12.60 29.00
CA ASP A 403 -2.62 11.42 28.48
C ASP A 403 -3.98 11.80 27.89
N THR A 404 -4.70 12.78 28.45
CA THR A 404 -5.98 13.23 27.89
C THR A 404 -5.80 13.79 26.49
N LEU A 405 -4.82 14.67 26.30
CA LEU A 405 -4.50 15.24 24.99
C LEU A 405 -4.01 14.16 24.02
N TYR A 406 -3.13 13.26 24.44
CA TYR A 406 -2.66 12.16 23.59
C TYR A 406 -3.81 11.23 23.16
N ASN A 407 -4.70 10.85 24.08
CA ASN A 407 -5.82 9.99 23.77
C ASN A 407 -6.86 10.65 22.85
N SER A 408 -6.93 11.98 22.81
CA SER A 408 -7.81 12.69 21.85
C SER A 408 -7.54 12.29 20.39
N TYR A 409 -6.31 11.85 20.07
CA TYR A 409 -5.92 11.38 18.74
C TYR A 409 -6.43 9.99 18.35
N PHE A 410 -7.06 9.27 19.28
CA PHE A 410 -7.53 7.91 19.07
C PHE A 410 -9.05 7.79 19.05
N LYS A 411 -9.79 8.89 19.24
CA LYS A 411 -11.26 8.89 19.28
C LYS A 411 -11.92 8.34 18.02
N TRP A 412 -11.23 8.35 16.89
CA TRP A 412 -11.70 7.78 15.63
C TRP A 412 -11.68 6.23 15.62
N LYS A 413 -10.96 5.58 16.53
CA LYS A 413 -10.86 4.11 16.57
C LYS A 413 -12.24 3.49 16.73
N ASP A 414 -12.47 2.39 16.01
CA ASP A 414 -13.73 1.63 15.93
C ASP A 414 -14.94 2.37 15.33
N THR A 415 -14.79 3.65 14.93
CA THR A 415 -15.84 4.39 14.19
C THR A 415 -15.93 3.98 12.72
N GLY A 416 -14.97 3.19 12.24
CA GLY A 416 -14.86 2.73 10.87
C GLY A 416 -13.82 1.63 10.72
N GLU A 417 -13.44 1.35 9.47
CA GLU A 417 -12.44 0.34 9.14
C GLU A 417 -11.68 0.66 7.86
N PHE A 418 -10.53 0.01 7.67
CA PHE A 418 -9.85 -0.02 6.38
C PHE A 418 -10.46 -1.09 5.49
N ILE A 419 -11.01 -0.70 4.34
CA ILE A 419 -11.69 -1.61 3.43
C ILE A 419 -10.72 -2.20 2.40
N ASN A 420 -11.03 -3.40 1.93
CA ASN A 420 -10.47 -3.88 0.67
C ASN A 420 -11.15 -3.10 -0.47
N THR A 421 -10.35 -2.47 -1.33
CA THR A 421 -10.89 -1.67 -2.45
C THR A 421 -11.32 -2.52 -3.64
N TYR A 422 -11.16 -3.85 -3.57
CA TYR A 422 -11.50 -4.83 -4.61
C TYR A 422 -11.13 -4.37 -6.02
N PHE A 423 -9.85 -4.05 -6.21
CA PHE A 423 -9.31 -3.45 -7.42
C PHE A 423 -9.85 -4.07 -8.73
N PHE A 424 -9.85 -5.40 -8.85
CA PHE A 424 -10.37 -6.06 -10.05
C PHE A 424 -11.89 -5.93 -10.22
N CYS A 425 -12.69 -5.93 -9.15
CA CYS A 425 -14.13 -5.64 -9.26
C CYS A 425 -14.34 -4.25 -9.88
N ARG A 426 -13.58 -3.25 -9.44
CA ARG A 426 -13.64 -1.88 -9.96
C ARG A 426 -13.13 -1.79 -11.40
N VAL A 427 -12.04 -2.48 -11.75
CA VAL A 427 -11.60 -2.57 -13.15
C VAL A 427 -12.73 -3.13 -14.02
N CYS A 428 -13.40 -4.21 -13.60
CA CYS A 428 -14.51 -4.78 -14.36
C CYS A 428 -15.67 -3.78 -14.53
N ALA A 429 -16.09 -3.13 -13.43
CA ALA A 429 -17.10 -2.09 -13.45
C ALA A 429 -16.74 -0.96 -14.43
N MET A 430 -15.49 -0.48 -14.38
CA MET A 430 -15.01 0.62 -15.21
C MET A 430 -14.95 0.27 -16.70
N VAL A 431 -14.53 -0.94 -17.06
CA VAL A 431 -14.49 -1.38 -18.47
C VAL A 431 -15.92 -1.44 -19.04
N HIS A 432 -16.89 -1.92 -18.25
CA HIS A 432 -18.31 -1.93 -18.66
C HIS A 432 -18.92 -0.53 -18.73
N ALA A 433 -18.70 0.30 -17.70
CA ALA A 433 -19.18 1.68 -17.67
C ALA A 433 -18.63 2.51 -18.84
N SER A 434 -17.36 2.27 -19.20
CA SER A 434 -16.69 2.96 -20.30
C SER A 434 -17.36 2.73 -21.64
N GLU A 435 -17.73 1.48 -21.95
CA GLU A 435 -18.42 1.15 -23.20
C GLU A 435 -19.83 1.74 -23.20
N ARG A 436 -20.57 1.60 -22.09
CA ARG A 436 -21.94 2.12 -21.96
C ARG A 436 -22.02 3.64 -22.11
N ARG A 437 -21.06 4.36 -21.51
CA ARG A 437 -20.98 5.83 -21.62
C ARG A 437 -20.23 6.30 -22.86
N LEU A 438 -19.81 5.39 -23.74
CA LEU A 438 -19.03 5.68 -24.94
C LEU A 438 -17.83 6.59 -24.65
N ARG A 439 -17.20 6.42 -23.49
CA ARG A 439 -16.14 7.31 -23.00
C ARG A 439 -14.89 7.16 -23.88
N ARG A 440 -14.38 8.27 -24.41
CA ARG A 440 -13.20 8.34 -25.29
C ARG A 440 -12.03 9.11 -24.66
N ALA A 441 -11.76 8.85 -23.39
CA ALA A 441 -10.64 9.46 -22.69
C ALA A 441 -9.30 8.82 -23.11
N HIS A 442 -8.26 9.65 -23.19
CA HIS A 442 -6.89 9.23 -23.38
C HIS A 442 -5.92 10.26 -22.79
N TYR A 443 -4.72 9.80 -22.47
CA TYR A 443 -3.60 10.64 -22.08
C TYR A 443 -2.69 10.83 -23.28
N THR A 444 -2.58 12.07 -23.77
CA THR A 444 -1.62 12.40 -24.83
C THR A 444 -0.21 12.12 -24.39
N ASP A 445 0.13 12.56 -23.19
CA ASP A 445 1.41 12.26 -22.56
C ASP A 445 1.18 11.79 -21.11
N VAL A 446 1.04 10.47 -20.94
CA VAL A 446 0.87 9.87 -19.61
C VAL A 446 2.14 10.04 -18.74
N GLN A 447 3.30 10.16 -19.37
CA GLN A 447 4.58 10.36 -18.69
C GLN A 447 4.63 11.77 -18.08
N ALA A 448 4.24 12.79 -18.85
CA ALA A 448 4.08 14.15 -18.37
C ALA A 448 3.06 14.23 -17.25
N TRP A 449 1.85 13.67 -17.46
CA TRP A 449 0.81 13.60 -16.42
C TRP A 449 1.34 12.98 -15.13
N TRP A 450 2.12 11.90 -15.22
CA TRP A 450 2.62 11.19 -14.05
C TRP A 450 3.75 11.91 -13.31
N ARG A 451 4.63 12.62 -14.02
CA ARG A 451 5.90 13.14 -13.46
C ARG A 451 5.92 14.65 -13.23
N GLU A 452 5.27 15.43 -14.09
CA GLU A 452 5.34 16.89 -14.04
C GLU A 452 4.62 17.43 -12.81
N ALA A 453 5.33 18.26 -12.03
CA ALA A 453 4.85 18.85 -10.78
C ALA A 453 4.25 17.85 -9.75
N ALA A 454 4.48 16.54 -9.94
CA ALA A 454 3.90 15.50 -9.12
C ALA A 454 4.71 15.27 -7.83
N CYS A 455 6.01 15.55 -7.87
CA CYS A 455 6.90 15.37 -6.73
C CYS A 455 7.88 16.52 -6.60
N THR A 456 8.30 16.77 -5.35
CA THR A 456 9.29 17.77 -5.00
C THR A 456 10.44 17.16 -4.20
N ARG A 457 11.62 17.78 -4.31
CA ARG A 457 12.80 17.45 -3.48
C ARG A 457 12.91 18.37 -2.26
N GLN A 458 12.06 19.39 -2.18
CA GLN A 458 12.00 20.32 -1.06
C GLN A 458 10.74 20.03 -0.21
N ASP A 459 10.56 20.79 0.86
CA ASP A 459 9.30 20.79 1.60
C ASP A 459 8.27 21.58 0.79
N TRP A 460 6.99 21.23 0.87
CA TRP A 460 5.95 21.88 0.06
C TRP A 460 5.83 23.38 0.36
N ARG A 461 6.24 23.81 1.56
CA ARG A 461 6.33 25.21 2.00
C ARG A 461 7.33 26.04 1.20
N ALA A 462 8.38 25.43 0.66
CA ALA A 462 9.43 26.14 -0.07
C ALA A 462 9.01 26.51 -1.50
N GLU A 463 8.03 25.80 -2.07
CA GLU A 463 7.48 26.08 -3.41
C GLU A 463 6.52 27.28 -3.42
N GLY A 464 5.99 27.68 -2.25
CA GLY A 464 5.11 28.84 -2.09
C GLY A 464 5.84 30.16 -1.80
N LYS A 465 7.17 30.17 -1.67
CA LYS A 465 7.93 31.42 -1.63
C LYS A 465 8.31 31.80 -3.06
N PRO A 466 7.92 32.98 -3.57
CA PRO A 466 8.57 33.50 -4.77
C PRO A 466 10.09 33.58 -4.50
N PRO A 467 10.94 33.44 -5.53
CA PRO A 467 12.39 33.50 -5.35
C PRO A 467 12.76 34.74 -4.55
N ALA A 468 13.57 34.57 -3.52
CA ALA A 468 14.13 35.70 -2.79
C ALA A 468 14.92 36.57 -3.77
N ASP A 469 14.38 37.77 -3.99
CA ASP A 469 15.03 38.99 -4.43
C ASP A 469 16.27 38.80 -5.32
N ASN A 470 16.05 38.72 -6.64
CA ASN A 470 17.08 39.09 -7.59
C ASN A 470 17.05 40.61 -7.74
N ASP A 471 18.03 41.23 -7.09
CA ASP A 471 18.65 42.51 -7.42
C ASP A 471 18.44 42.91 -8.90
N TYR A 472 17.53 43.85 -9.12
CA TYR A 472 17.64 44.82 -10.21
C TYR A 472 17.41 46.21 -9.65
N ARG A 473 18.53 46.82 -9.26
CA ARG A 473 18.70 48.27 -9.23
C ARG A 473 18.26 48.93 -10.54
N VAL A 474 17.43 49.95 -10.37
CA VAL A 474 17.41 51.24 -11.11
C VAL A 474 17.01 51.20 -12.59
N ARG A 475 15.88 51.85 -12.92
CA ARG A 475 15.85 53.11 -13.71
C ARG A 475 14.47 53.76 -13.64
N ASP A 476 14.52 55.02 -13.22
CA ASP A 476 13.59 56.15 -13.26
C ASP A 476 12.26 56.10 -12.51
#